data_AF-A0A9D9SAS5-F1
#
_entry.id   AF-A0A9D9SAS5-F1
#
_cell.length_a   1.000
_cell.length_b   1.000
_cell.length_c   1.000
_cell.angle_alpha   90.00
_cell.angle_beta   90.00
_cell.angle_gamma   90.00
#
_symmetry.space_group_name_H-M   'P 1'
#
loop_
_entity.id
_entity.type
_entity.pdbx_description
1 polymer ?
#
loop_
_entity_poly.entity_id
_entity_poly.type
_entity_poly.pdbx_seq_one_letter_code
_entity_poly.pdbx_strand_id
1 'polypeptide(L)' 'IDPHFFMGDCHYRAGDYDKALVSLETALKAPARPNRALADEGRRKEVDALLVKVREKLK' A
#
# COMPACT_ATOMS: atom_id res chain seq x y z
N ILE A 1 6.27 -1.20 6.55
CA ILE A 1 5.01 -1.11 5.78
C ILE A 1 4.62 0.35 5.49
N ASP A 2 4.61 1.25 6.49
CA ASP A 2 4.10 2.62 6.33
C ASP A 2 4.73 3.45 5.19
N PRO A 3 6.07 3.50 5.01
CA PRO A 3 6.65 4.36 3.97
C PRO A 3 6.19 3.98 2.56
N HIS A 4 6.12 2.68 2.29
CA HIS A 4 5.68 2.15 1.01
C HIS A 4 4.16 2.32 0.80
N PHE A 5 3.36 2.23 1.87
CA PHE A 5 1.94 2.55 1.79
C PHE A 5 1.73 4.03 1.43
N PHE A 6 2.39 4.95 2.14
CA PHE A 6 2.24 6.38 1.87
C PHE A 6 2.74 6.74 0.48
N MET A 7 3.86 6.16 0.03
CA MET A 7 4.32 6.33 -1.35
C MET A 7 3.31 5.80 -2.37
N GLY A 8 2.68 4.65 -2.09
CA GLY A 8 1.60 4.09 -2.90
C GLY A 8 0.37 5.01 -3.00
N ASP A 9 -0.08 5.56 -1.86
CA ASP A 9 -1.19 6.54 -1.83
C ASP A 9 -0.83 7.84 -2.56
N CYS A 10 0.39 8.36 -2.37
CA CYS A 10 0.89 9.52 -3.11
C CYS A 10 0.87 9.28 -4.63
N HIS A 11 1.39 8.14 -5.09
CA HIS A 11 1.36 7.80 -6.51
C HIS A 11 -0.06 7.60 -7.04
N TYR A 12 -0.95 6.96 -6.27
CA TYR A 12 -2.35 6.81 -6.65
C TYR A 12 -3.04 8.17 -6.85
N ARG A 13 -2.84 9.10 -5.90
CA ARG A 13 -3.40 10.46 -5.99
C ARG A 13 -2.79 11.29 -7.12
N ALA A 14 -1.54 11.02 -7.47
CA ALA A 14 -0.88 11.63 -8.63
C ALA A 14 -1.32 11.03 -9.98
N GLY A 15 -2.07 9.92 -9.97
CA GLY A 15 -2.45 9.19 -11.19
C GLY A 15 -1.38 8.23 -11.72
N ASP A 16 -0.25 8.10 -11.02
CA ASP A 16 0.85 7.19 -11.34
C ASP A 16 0.52 5.76 -10.86
N TYR A 17 -0.50 5.12 -11.46
CA TYR A 17 -1.06 3.86 -10.95
C TYR A 17 -0.07 2.68 -10.96
N ASP A 18 0.83 2.61 -11.94
CA ASP A 18 1.88 1.57 -11.99
C ASP A 18 2.84 1.67 -10.81
N LYS A 19 3.27 2.90 -10.47
CA LYS A 19 4.14 3.15 -9.31
C LYS A 19 3.41 2.92 -8.00
N ALA A 20 2.12 3.25 -7.96
CA ALA A 20 1.26 2.97 -6.81
C ALA A 20 1.20 1.46 -6.55
N LEU A 21 0.98 0.65 -7.59
CA LEU A 21 0.94 -0.82 -7.49
C LEU A 21 2.25 -1.37 -6.90
N VAL A 22 3.40 -1.02 -7.47
CA VAL A 22 4.72 -1.48 -6.99
C VAL A 22 4.96 -1.10 -5.53
N SER A 23 4.61 0.13 -5.16
CA SER A 23 4.79 0.62 -3.79
C SER A 23 3.91 -0.16 -2.80
N LEU A 24 2.64 -0.40 -3.13
CA LEU A 24 1.70 -1.11 -2.26
C LEU A 24 2.06 -2.59 -2.11
N GLU A 25 2.49 -3.26 -3.18
CA GLU A 25 2.98 -4.65 -3.09
C GLU A 25 4.24 -4.75 -2.22
N THR A 26 5.12 -3.74 -2.29
CA THR A 26 6.30 -3.65 -1.41
C THR A 26 5.89 -3.43 0.04
N ALA A 27 4.83 -2.66 0.29
CA ALA A 27 4.28 -2.46 1.63
C ALA A 27 3.82 -3.79 2.25
N LEU A 28 3.15 -4.67 1.49
CA LEU A 28 2.70 -5.99 1.96
C LEU A 28 3.86 -6.94 2.30
N LYS A 29 4.98 -6.83 1.58
CA LYS A 29 6.19 -7.63 1.80
C LYS A 29 7.00 -7.16 3.02
N ALA A 30 6.64 -6.05 3.66
CA ALA A 30 7.38 -5.55 4.80
C ALA A 30 7.36 -6.55 5.98
N PRO A 31 8.49 -6.74 6.68
CA PRO A 31 8.56 -7.62 7.83
C PRO A 31 7.65 -7.12 8.96
N ALA A 32 7.13 -8.07 9.75
CA ALA A 32 6.29 -7.74 10.90
C ALA A 32 7.09 -6.98 11.95
N ARG A 33 6.50 -5.93 12.55
CA ARG A 33 7.08 -5.18 13.65
C ARG A 33 6.41 -5.62 14.96
N PRO A 34 7.08 -6.40 15.83
CA PRO A 34 6.45 -6.98 17.03
C PRO A 34 5.81 -5.93 17.94
N ASN A 35 6.47 -4.78 18.11
CA ASN A 35 5.98 -3.68 18.93
C ASN A 35 4.83 -2.87 18.29
N ARG A 36 4.38 -3.24 17.07
CA ARG A 36 3.35 -2.54 16.29
C ARG A 36 2.42 -3.48 15.51
N ALA A 37 2.17 -4.69 16.01
CA ALA A 37 1.38 -5.69 15.28
C ALA A 37 -0.04 -5.20 14.89
N LEU A 38 -0.77 -4.56 15.83
CA LEU A 38 -2.12 -4.02 15.56
C LEU A 38 -2.12 -2.93 14.48
N ALA A 39 -1.13 -2.03 14.53
CA ALA A 39 -1.00 -0.97 13.53
C ALA A 39 -0.61 -1.53 12.16
N ASP A 40 0.26 -2.54 12.11
CA ASP A 40 0.64 -3.22 10.87
C ASP A 40 -0.55 -3.95 10.24
N GLU A 41 -1.41 -4.57 11.04
CA GLU A 41 -2.64 -5.21 10.56
C GLU A 41 -3.61 -4.20 9.94
N GLY A 42 -3.86 -3.08 10.63
CA GLY A 42 -4.67 -1.98 10.11
C GLY A 42 -4.10 -1.44 8.79
N ARG A 43 -2.78 -1.24 8.74
CA ARG A 43 -2.10 -0.77 7.54
C ARG A 43 -2.20 -1.77 6.39
N ARG A 44 -2.11 -3.07 6.63
CA ARG A 44 -2.29 -4.10 5.59
C ARG A 44 -3.69 -4.05 4.98
N LYS A 45 -4.73 -3.90 5.81
CA LYS A 45 -6.12 -3.73 5.35
C LYS A 45 -6.29 -2.48 4.46
N GLU A 46 -5.65 -1.37 4.83
CA GLU A 46 -5.65 -0.15 4.01
C GLU A 46 -4.90 -0.34 2.68
N VAL A 47 -3.77 -1.06 2.69
CA VAL A 47 -3.01 -1.41 1.48
C VAL A 47 -3.88 -2.24 0.53
N ASP A 48 -4.54 -3.29 1.04
CA ASP A 48 -5.41 -4.15 0.24
C ASP A 48 -6.58 -3.37 -0.38
N ALA A 49 -7.22 -2.49 0.40
CA ALA A 49 -8.31 -1.65 -0.09
C ALA A 49 -7.85 -0.67 -1.19
N LEU A 50 -6.64 -0.11 -1.06
CA LEU A 50 -6.09 0.78 -2.08
C LEU A 50 -5.63 0.02 -3.34
N LEU A 51 -5.10 -1.19 -3.19
CA LEU A 51 -4.72 -2.05 -4.31
C LEU A 51 -5.89 -2.38 -5.23
N VAL A 52 -7.09 -2.60 -4.66
CA VAL A 52 -8.31 -2.77 -5.47
C VAL A 52 -8.54 -1.56 -6.37
N LYS A 53 -8.50 -0.35 -5.81
CA LYS A 53 -8.70 0.89 -6.56
C LYS A 53 -7.62 1.13 -7.61
N VAL A 54 -6.35 0.84 -7.29
CA VAL A 54 -5.24 0.95 -8.24
C VAL A 54 -5.46 0.00 -9.42
N ARG A 55 -5.83 -1.27 -9.15
CA ARG A 55 -6.09 -2.26 -10.19
C ARG A 55 -7.30 -1.92 -11.06
N GLU A 56 -8.32 -1.27 -10.51
CA GLU A 56 -9.44 -0.74 -11.29
C GLU A 56 -9.02 0.38 -12.25
N LYS A 57 -8.03 1.20 -11.87
CA LYS A 57 -7.52 2.29 -12.71
C LYS A 57 -6.54 1.84 -13.79
N LEU A 58 -5.95 0.65 -13.64
CA LEU A 58 -5.02 0.04 -14.60
C LEU A 58 -5.72 -0.83 -15.66
N LYS A 59 -7.03 -1.06 -15.54
CA LYS A 59 -7.85 -1.72 -16.56
C LYS A 59 -8.15 -0.76 -17.70
#